data_AF-A0A0U0W7N7-F1
#
_entry.id   AF-A0A0U0W7N7-F1
#
_cell.length_a   1.000
_cell.length_b   1.000
_cell.length_c   1.000
_cell.angle_alpha   90.00
_cell.angle_beta   90.00
_cell.angle_gamma   90.00
#
_symmetry.space_group_name_H-M   'P 1'
#
loop_
_entity.id
_entity.type
_entity.pdbx_description
1 polymer ?
#
loop_
_entity_poly.entity_id
_entity_poly.type
_entity_poly.pdbx_seq_one_letter_code
_entity_poly.pdbx_strand_id
1 'polypeptide(L)'
;MVRGYCRELTRQLVFGVPGEELSPVAESVAHALVAERWPKPQEWALLGEEHEDALVMMVAQRPGLNGVENPDQVVSYTREFVKCRRLEALLCWERYGADLLNVVYAAWAAGVRAPLKDLVLR
;
A
#
# COMPACT_ATOMS: atom_id res chain seq x y z
N MET A 1 8.43 -17.54 -7.10
CA MET A 1 8.85 -17.21 -5.72
C MET A 1 8.61 -15.74 -5.37
N VAL A 2 9.33 -14.77 -5.96
CA VAL A 2 9.17 -13.33 -5.62
C VAL A 2 7.78 -12.78 -5.96
N ARG A 3 7.24 -13.07 -7.15
CA ARG A 3 5.88 -12.61 -7.52
C ARG A 3 4.79 -13.16 -6.60
N GLY A 4 4.92 -14.41 -6.16
CA GLY A 4 4.03 -15.01 -5.15
C GLY A 4 4.15 -14.31 -3.80
N TYR A 5 5.38 -13.97 -3.38
CA TYR A 5 5.62 -13.17 -2.16
C TYR A 5 4.92 -11.81 -2.23
N CYS A 6 5.10 -11.08 -3.33
CA CYS A 6 4.48 -9.77 -3.52
C CYS A 6 2.95 -9.85 -3.52
N ARG A 7 2.35 -10.94 -4.02
CA ARG A 7 0.90 -11.16 -3.92
C ARG A 7 0.45 -11.42 -2.50
N GLU A 8 1.20 -12.20 -1.73
CA GLU A 8 0.90 -12.40 -0.30
C GLU A 8 1.04 -11.08 0.49
N LEU A 9 2.07 -10.29 0.20
CA LEU A 9 2.19 -8.93 0.75
C LEU A 9 0.98 -8.08 0.36
N THR A 10 0.58 -8.09 -0.92
CA THR A 10 -0.61 -7.35 -1.40
C THR A 10 -1.87 -7.78 -0.67
N ARG A 11 -2.06 -9.08 -0.44
CA ARG A 11 -3.20 -9.63 0.29
C ARG A 11 -3.23 -9.15 1.74
N GLN A 12 -2.12 -9.24 2.47
CA GLN A 12 -2.03 -8.77 3.86
C GLN A 12 -2.19 -7.26 3.95
N LEU A 13 -1.64 -6.55 2.98
CA LEU A 13 -1.65 -5.10 2.93
C LEU A 13 -3.05 -4.54 2.75
N VAL A 14 -3.90 -5.16 1.94
CA VAL A 14 -5.27 -4.67 1.72
C VAL A 14 -6.27 -5.30 2.67
N PHE A 15 -6.17 -6.61 2.94
CA PHE A 15 -7.19 -7.36 3.66
C PHE A 15 -6.76 -7.84 5.06
N GLY A 16 -5.55 -7.50 5.51
CA GLY A 16 -4.97 -8.00 6.76
C GLY A 16 -5.07 -7.04 7.96
N VAL A 17 -5.61 -5.83 7.78
CA VAL A 17 -5.70 -4.80 8.84
C VAL A 17 -7.19 -4.51 9.13
N PRO A 18 -7.76 -5.07 10.22
CA PRO A 18 -9.17 -4.86 10.56
C PRO A 18 -9.45 -3.39 10.92
N GLY A 19 -10.54 -2.81 10.39
CA GLY A 19 -10.95 -1.44 10.69
C GLY A 19 -10.11 -0.35 10.03
N GLU A 20 -9.19 -0.73 9.14
CA GLU A 20 -8.46 0.18 8.26
C GLU A 20 -8.62 -0.28 6.80
N GLU A 21 -9.87 -0.44 6.38
CA GLU A 21 -10.20 -0.81 5.01
C GLU A 21 -9.70 0.27 4.03
N LEU A 22 -9.19 -0.18 2.88
CA LEU A 22 -8.85 0.74 1.80
C LEU A 22 -10.11 1.05 0.97
N SER A 23 -9.96 1.93 -0.01
CA SER A 23 -11.04 2.23 -0.95
C SER A 23 -11.48 0.98 -1.72
N PRO A 24 -12.73 0.95 -2.22
CA PRO A 24 -13.19 -0.12 -3.11
C PRO A 24 -12.32 -0.30 -4.36
N VAL A 25 -11.69 0.77 -4.86
CA VAL A 25 -10.78 0.72 -6.01
C VAL A 25 -9.50 -0.03 -5.65
N ALA A 26 -8.89 0.29 -4.50
CA ALA A 26 -7.71 -0.41 -4.00
C ALA A 26 -7.99 -1.89 -3.72
N GLU A 27 -9.16 -2.22 -3.16
CA GLU A 27 -9.61 -3.60 -2.96
C GLU A 27 -9.80 -4.34 -4.29
N SER A 28 -10.42 -3.72 -5.29
CA SER A 28 -10.58 -4.31 -6.63
C SER A 28 -9.24 -4.63 -7.29
N VAL A 29 -8.31 -3.66 -7.25
CA VAL A 29 -6.94 -3.81 -7.76
C VAL A 29 -6.22 -4.96 -7.06
N ALA A 30 -6.27 -5.01 -5.72
CA ALA A 30 -5.64 -6.07 -4.96
C ALA A 30 -6.24 -7.44 -5.25
N HIS A 31 -7.56 -7.55 -5.34
CA HIS A 31 -8.23 -8.80 -5.73
C HIS A 31 -7.79 -9.29 -7.10
N ALA A 32 -7.65 -8.40 -8.09
CA ALA A 32 -7.13 -8.76 -9.41
C ALA A 32 -5.69 -9.28 -9.31
N LEU A 33 -4.78 -8.54 -8.66
CA LEU A 33 -3.36 -8.90 -8.54
C LEU A 33 -3.14 -10.24 -7.82
N VAL A 34 -3.88 -10.47 -6.73
CA VAL A 34 -3.85 -11.72 -5.96
C VAL A 34 -4.38 -12.88 -6.79
N ALA A 35 -5.43 -12.66 -7.59
CA ALA A 35 -5.98 -13.64 -8.52
C ALA A 35 -5.18 -13.77 -9.83
N GLU A 36 -3.97 -13.21 -9.88
CA GLU A 36 -3.08 -13.23 -11.06
C GLU A 36 -3.67 -12.57 -12.31
N ARG A 37 -4.65 -11.68 -12.13
CA ARG A 37 -5.23 -10.86 -13.18
C ARG A 37 -4.61 -9.47 -13.15
N TRP A 38 -4.62 -8.82 -14.30
CA TRP A 38 -4.22 -7.43 -14.40
C TRP A 38 -5.43 -6.50 -14.26
N PRO A 39 -5.40 -5.50 -13.37
CA PRO A 39 -6.43 -4.46 -13.28
C PRO A 39 -6.57 -3.66 -14.57
N LYS A 40 -7.74 -3.04 -14.74
CA LYS A 40 -8.05 -2.21 -15.91
C LYS A 40 -7.31 -0.86 -15.83
N PRO A 41 -7.01 -0.23 -16.97
CA PRO A 41 -6.37 1.10 -16.98
C PRO A 41 -7.11 2.16 -16.15
N GLN A 42 -8.45 2.11 -16.14
CA GLN A 42 -9.26 3.04 -15.34
C GLN A 42 -9.10 2.81 -13.83
N GLU A 43 -8.94 1.56 -13.39
CA GLU A 43 -8.70 1.25 -11.97
C GLU A 43 -7.31 1.75 -11.54
N TRP A 44 -6.31 1.66 -12.42
CA TRP A 44 -4.99 2.22 -12.17
C TRP A 44 -5.01 3.75 -12.08
N ALA A 45 -5.72 4.41 -12.98
CA ALA A 45 -5.87 5.87 -12.95
C ALA A 45 -6.52 6.33 -11.64
N LEU A 46 -7.65 5.73 -11.25
CA LEU A 46 -8.35 6.06 -10.01
C LEU A 46 -7.48 5.78 -8.77
N LEU A 47 -6.75 4.67 -8.74
CA LEU A 47 -5.82 4.37 -7.65
C LEU A 47 -4.68 5.39 -7.57
N GLY A 48 -4.22 5.89 -8.72
CA GLY A 48 -3.25 6.98 -8.82
C GLY A 48 -3.76 8.27 -8.17
N GLU A 49 -4.98 8.68 -8.51
CA GLU A 49 -5.65 9.85 -7.90
C GLU A 49 -5.80 9.69 -6.39
N GLU A 50 -6.27 8.53 -5.92
CA GLU A 50 -6.38 8.25 -4.48
C GLU A 50 -5.04 8.31 -3.74
N HIS A 51 -3.96 7.85 -4.38
CA HIS A 51 -2.63 7.93 -3.81
C HIS A 51 -2.12 9.38 -3.73
N GLU A 52 -2.39 10.21 -4.74
CA GLU A 52 -2.03 11.63 -4.72
C GLU A 52 -2.75 12.37 -3.60
N ASP A 53 -4.05 12.12 -3.42
CA ASP A 53 -4.82 12.66 -2.30
C ASP A 53 -4.27 12.21 -0.94
N ALA A 54 -3.98 10.92 -0.80
CA ALA A 54 -3.39 10.36 0.42
C ALA A 54 -2.00 10.95 0.71
N LEU A 55 -1.20 11.22 -0.32
CA LEU A 55 0.10 11.86 -0.19
C LEU A 55 -0.02 13.29 0.33
N VAL A 56 -0.96 14.08 -0.21
CA VAL A 56 -1.25 15.44 0.26
C VAL A 56 -1.68 15.43 1.72
N MET A 57 -2.60 14.53 2.09
CA MET A 57 -3.07 14.38 3.47
C MET A 57 -1.95 14.00 4.43
N MET A 58 -1.12 13.02 4.06
CA MET A 58 0.04 12.61 4.85
C MET A 58 1.03 13.76 5.05
N VAL A 59 1.38 14.50 3.99
CA VAL A 59 2.35 15.61 4.07
C VAL A 59 1.80 16.74 4.93
N ALA A 60 0.50 17.05 4.85
CA ALA A 60 -0.15 18.06 5.67
C ALA A 60 -0.11 17.72 7.17
N GLN A 61 -0.05 16.44 7.53
CA GLN A 61 0.04 15.98 8.91
C GLN A 61 1.49 15.86 9.41
N ARG A 62 2.51 16.17 8.61
CA ARG A 62 3.92 15.98 9.01
C ARG A 62 4.23 16.69 10.34
N PRO A 63 4.74 15.96 11.35
CA PRO A 63 5.08 16.57 12.64
C PRO A 63 6.03 17.76 12.47
N GLY A 64 5.74 18.85 13.19
CA GLY A 64 6.54 20.08 13.14
C GLY A 64 6.31 20.96 11.91
N LEU A 65 5.38 20.61 11.00
CA LEU A 65 5.06 21.44 9.83
C LEU A 65 4.61 22.87 10.20
N ASN A 66 3.91 23.03 11.33
CA ASN A 66 3.46 24.30 11.87
C ASN A 66 4.39 24.89 12.96
N GLY A 67 5.59 24.30 13.15
CA GLY A 67 6.55 24.73 14.18
C GLY A 67 6.23 24.26 15.60
N VAL A 68 5.21 23.41 15.80
CA VAL A 68 4.85 22.84 17.10
C VAL A 68 4.80 21.31 17.00
N GLU A 69 5.46 20.62 17.94
CA GLU A 69 5.38 19.17 18.05
C GLU A 69 4.15 18.78 18.87
N ASN A 70 3.18 18.10 18.24
CA ASN A 70 1.98 17.57 18.88
C ASN A 70 1.97 16.03 18.79
N PRO A 71 1.93 15.28 19.91
CA PRO A 71 1.83 13.83 19.90
C PRO A 71 0.64 13.27 19.09
N ASP A 72 -0.51 13.94 19.12
CA ASP A 72 -1.70 13.51 18.37
C ASP A 72 -1.51 13.65 16.85
N GLN A 73 -0.69 14.63 16.45
CA GLN A 73 -0.29 14.83 15.06
C GLN A 73 0.65 13.71 14.59
N VAL A 74 1.51 13.19 15.47
CA VAL A 74 2.37 12.02 15.15
C VAL A 74 1.52 10.77 14.88
N VAL A 75 0.48 10.55 15.68
CA VAL A 75 -0.45 9.42 15.47
C VAL A 75 -1.20 9.58 14.15
N SER A 76 -1.75 10.77 13.89
CA SER A 76 -2.46 11.07 12.65
C SER A 76 -1.56 10.93 11.42
N TYR A 77 -0.34 11.47 11.48
CA TYR A 77 0.68 11.30 10.45
C TYR A 77 1.01 9.84 10.18
N THR A 78 1.19 9.05 11.23
CA THR A 78 1.54 7.62 11.08
C THR A 78 0.43 6.86 10.38
N ARG A 79 -0.85 7.14 10.70
CA ARG A 79 -1.99 6.54 10.01
C ARG A 79 -2.04 6.90 8.53
N GLU A 80 -1.92 8.19 8.21
CA GLU A 80 -1.92 8.65 6.81
C GLU A 80 -0.69 8.14 6.05
N PHE A 81 0.46 8.04 6.69
CA PHE A 81 1.68 7.47 6.12
C PHE A 81 1.48 6.00 5.75
N VAL A 82 0.95 5.20 6.66
CA VAL A 82 0.67 3.79 6.40
C VAL A 82 -0.32 3.65 5.25
N LYS A 83 -1.44 4.40 5.26
CA LYS A 83 -2.41 4.40 4.16
C LYS A 83 -1.77 4.76 2.82
N CYS A 84 -0.96 5.81 2.77
CA CYS A 84 -0.25 6.24 1.56
C CYS A 84 0.69 5.13 1.05
N ARG A 85 1.50 4.52 1.93
CA ARG A 85 2.40 3.41 1.56
C ARG A 85 1.66 2.15 1.10
N ARG A 86 0.47 1.89 1.64
CA ARG A 86 -0.39 0.81 1.19
C ARG A 86 -0.82 1.02 -0.26
N LEU A 87 -1.32 2.20 -0.61
CA LEU A 87 -1.69 2.54 -1.99
C LEU A 87 -0.48 2.54 -2.93
N GLU A 88 0.67 3.07 -2.48
CA GLU A 88 1.91 3.07 -3.25
C GLU A 88 2.37 1.66 -3.61
N ALA A 89 2.29 0.71 -2.66
CA ALA A 89 2.66 -0.68 -2.91
C ALA A 89 1.83 -1.34 -4.02
N LEU A 90 0.54 -0.98 -4.13
CA LEU A 90 -0.31 -1.42 -5.23
C LEU A 90 0.13 -0.79 -6.56
N LEU A 91 0.38 0.52 -6.58
CA LEU A 91 0.84 1.24 -7.77
C LEU A 91 2.23 0.80 -8.25
N CYS A 92 3.08 0.30 -7.36
CA CYS A 92 4.38 -0.24 -7.75
C CYS A 92 4.27 -1.42 -8.73
N TRP A 93 3.17 -2.19 -8.68
CA TRP A 93 2.92 -3.22 -9.68
C TRP A 93 2.82 -2.63 -11.08
N GLU A 94 2.04 -1.56 -11.25
CA GLU A 94 1.82 -0.90 -12.54
C GLU A 94 3.05 -0.13 -13.01
N ARG A 95 3.64 0.70 -12.14
CA ARG A 95 4.71 1.63 -12.50
C ARG A 95 6.06 0.94 -12.72
N TYR A 96 6.32 -0.16 -12.01
CA TYR A 96 7.65 -0.79 -12.00
C TYR A 96 7.64 -2.24 -12.48
N GLY A 97 6.48 -2.91 -12.58
CA GLY A 97 6.25 -4.15 -13.33
C GLY A 97 7.23 -5.31 -13.07
N ALA A 98 8.40 -5.24 -13.71
CA ALA A 98 9.51 -6.18 -13.59
C ALA A 98 10.32 -6.01 -12.28
N ASP A 99 10.38 -4.79 -11.73
CA ASP A 99 11.08 -4.51 -10.47
C ASP A 99 10.12 -4.59 -9.28
N LEU A 100 9.91 -5.84 -8.85
CA LEU A 100 9.08 -6.18 -7.70
C LEU A 100 9.68 -5.75 -6.35
N LEU A 101 10.94 -5.28 -6.30
CA LEU A 101 11.54 -4.80 -5.06
C LEU A 101 10.83 -3.55 -4.55
N ASN A 102 10.29 -2.72 -5.44
CA ASN A 102 9.50 -1.55 -5.06
C ASN A 102 8.20 -1.94 -4.33
N VAL A 103 7.54 -3.03 -4.75
CA VAL A 103 6.36 -3.57 -4.07
C VAL A 103 6.73 -4.04 -2.66
N VAL A 104 7.85 -4.75 -2.53
CA VAL A 104 8.35 -5.23 -1.22
C VAL A 104 8.68 -4.07 -0.30
N TYR A 105 9.43 -3.09 -0.81
CA TYR A 105 9.84 -1.91 -0.05
C TYR A 105 8.63 -1.12 0.46
N ALA A 106 7.68 -0.79 -0.41
CA ALA A 106 6.48 -0.03 -0.03
C ALA A 106 5.62 -0.80 0.98
N ALA A 107 5.45 -2.12 0.81
CA ALA A 107 4.74 -2.96 1.78
C ALA A 107 5.43 -2.98 3.15
N TRP A 108 6.76 -3.08 3.18
CA TRP A 108 7.52 -3.06 4.43
C TRP A 108 7.49 -1.70 5.11
N ALA A 109 7.52 -0.61 4.34
CA ALA A 109 7.33 0.75 4.86
C ALA A 109 5.92 0.93 5.45
N ALA A 110 4.91 0.27 4.89
CA ALA A 110 3.57 0.18 5.45
C ALA A 110 3.45 -0.76 6.67
N GLY A 111 4.55 -1.37 7.12
CA GLY A 111 4.57 -2.29 8.27
C GLY A 111 4.15 -3.72 7.96
N VAL A 112 3.89 -4.06 6.69
CA VAL A 112 3.43 -5.39 6.28
C VAL A 112 4.62 -6.27 5.91
N ARG A 113 4.77 -7.40 6.58
CA ARG A 113 5.83 -8.38 6.32
C ARG A 113 5.27 -9.79 6.33
N ALA A 114 5.45 -10.53 5.23
CA ALA A 114 5.13 -11.94 5.17
C ALA A 114 6.39 -12.79 5.48
N PRO A 115 6.28 -13.89 6.24
CA PRO A 115 7.37 -14.84 6.41
C PRO A 115 7.70 -15.54 5.08
N LEU A 116 8.99 -15.62 4.73
CA LEU A 116 9.43 -16.30 3.49
C LEU A 116 9.13 -17.82 3.49
N LYS A 117 8.91 -18.43 4.67
CA LYS A 117 8.67 -19.87 4.83
C LYS A 117 7.32 -20.34 4.25
N ASP A 118 6.32 -19.46 4.19
CA ASP A 118 4.96 -19.82 3.76
C ASP A 118 4.82 -19.96 2.23
N LEU A 119 5.86 -19.61 1.47
CA LEU A 119 5.89 -19.72 0.00
C LEU A 119 6.36 -21.08 -0.53
N VAL A 120 6.92 -21.93 0.33
CA VAL A 120 7.45 -23.25 -0.07
C VAL A 120 6.33 -24.32 -0.03
N LEU A 121 5.16 -24.00 0.55
CA LEU A 121 4.06 -24.94 0.79
C LEU A 121 2.81 -24.67 -0.08
N ARG A 122 2.89 -23.79 -1.10
CA ARG A 122 1.79 -23.52 -2.03
C ARG A 122 2.23 -23.69 -3.48
#